data_AF-A0A415HVA0-F1
#
_entry.id   AF-A0A415HVA0-F1
#
_cell.length_a   1.000
_cell.length_b   1.000
_cell.length_c   1.000
_cell.angle_alpha   90.00
_cell.angle_beta   90.00
_cell.angle_gamma   90.00
#
_symmetry.space_group_name_H-M   'P 1'
#
loop_
_entity.id
_entity.type
_entity.pdbx_description
1 polymer ?
#
loop_
_entity_poly.entity_id
_entity_poly.type
_entity_poly.pdbx_seq_one_letter_code
_entity_poly.pdbx_strand_id
1 'polypeptide(L)'
;MGGSFSSWGALESALQAELESAMGQTESLCYLDAVKNTSDYRQVQPKVYVVTGQLENSARSTGVSGGGNRYTFDIYDDMAFNYDTGTWSTPKVFNVAEAGGLINPGGFWAKTEEDIQKNIDAVFGAHFG
;
A
#
# COMPACT_ATOMS: atom_id res chain seq x y z
N MET A 1 -19.23 -14.10 6.94
CA MET A 1 -19.48 -14.52 8.35
C MET A 1 -20.81 -15.24 8.49
N GLY A 2 -20.92 -16.39 9.17
CA GLY A 2 -22.21 -17.10 9.31
C GLY A 2 -22.27 -18.06 10.50
N GLY A 3 -23.42 -18.12 11.18
CA GLY A 3 -23.66 -19.02 12.31
C GLY A 3 -24.58 -18.42 13.39
N SER A 4 -24.93 -19.25 14.37
CA SER A 4 -25.66 -18.84 15.58
C SER A 4 -24.68 -18.62 16.74
N PHE A 5 -24.74 -17.46 17.37
CA PHE A 5 -23.89 -17.11 18.52
C PHE A 5 -24.61 -17.36 19.85
N SER A 6 -23.86 -17.83 20.85
CA SER A 6 -24.41 -18.15 22.18
C SER A 6 -24.68 -16.93 23.06
N SER A 7 -24.15 -15.75 22.69
CA SER A 7 -24.37 -14.48 23.37
C SER A 7 -23.99 -13.30 22.47
N TRP A 8 -24.37 -12.09 22.88
CA TRP A 8 -23.89 -10.85 22.26
C TRP A 8 -22.36 -10.74 22.32
N GLY A 9 -21.75 -11.07 23.46
CA GLY A 9 -20.29 -11.01 23.60
C GLY A 9 -19.58 -11.98 22.64
N ALA A 10 -20.15 -13.16 22.40
CA ALA A 10 -19.61 -14.11 21.43
C ALA A 10 -19.69 -13.58 19.98
N LEU A 11 -20.79 -12.90 19.63
CA LEU A 11 -20.92 -12.21 18.35
C LEU A 11 -19.91 -11.06 18.23
N GLU A 12 -19.79 -10.22 19.25
CA GLU A 12 -18.87 -9.08 19.26
C GLU A 12 -17.42 -9.54 19.09
N SER A 13 -16.98 -10.56 19.84
CA SER A 13 -15.62 -11.11 19.68
C SER A 13 -15.40 -11.70 18.29
N ALA A 14 -16.39 -12.35 17.70
CA ALA A 14 -16.28 -12.87 16.34
C ALA A 14 -16.17 -11.76 15.29
N LEU A 15 -16.98 -10.69 15.43
CA LEU A 15 -16.89 -9.51 14.56
C LEU A 15 -15.51 -8.84 14.64
N GLN A 16 -14.96 -8.69 15.85
CA GLN A 16 -13.65 -8.09 16.06
C GLN A 16 -12.54 -8.94 15.45
N ALA A 17 -12.57 -10.26 15.64
CA ALA A 17 -11.60 -11.17 15.05
C ALA A 17 -11.67 -11.16 13.51
N GLU A 18 -12.88 -11.13 12.94
CA GLU A 18 -13.05 -11.06 11.49
C GLU A 18 -12.51 -9.73 10.94
N LEU A 19 -12.78 -8.63 11.64
CA LEU A 19 -12.33 -7.30 11.22
C LEU A 19 -10.80 -7.18 11.29
N GLU A 20 -10.16 -7.76 12.30
CA GLU A 20 -8.70 -7.86 12.37
C GLU A 20 -8.14 -8.66 11.20
N SER A 21 -8.74 -9.82 10.90
CA SER A 21 -8.34 -10.67 9.77
C SER A 21 -8.48 -9.94 8.43
N ALA A 22 -9.62 -9.30 8.19
CA ALA A 22 -9.89 -8.55 6.97
C ALA A 22 -8.90 -7.40 6.79
N MET A 23 -8.60 -6.67 7.88
CA MET A 23 -7.63 -5.58 7.84
C MET A 23 -6.21 -6.08 7.59
N GLY A 24 -5.81 -7.20 8.20
CA GLY A 24 -4.52 -7.84 7.94
C GLY A 24 -4.35 -8.25 6.48
N GLN A 25 -5.37 -8.89 5.91
CA GLN A 25 -5.34 -9.27 4.49
C GLN A 25 -5.33 -8.05 3.56
N THR A 26 -6.13 -7.03 3.87
CA THR A 26 -6.17 -5.77 3.10
C THR A 26 -4.80 -5.09 3.10
N GLU A 27 -4.19 -4.92 4.28
CA GLU A 27 -2.87 -4.30 4.41
C GLU A 27 -1.82 -5.03 3.57
N SER A 28 -1.79 -6.36 3.65
CA SER A 28 -0.78 -7.15 2.93
C SER A 28 -0.93 -7.06 1.41
N LEU A 29 -2.17 -7.06 0.90
CA LEU A 29 -2.42 -6.87 -0.54
C LEU A 29 -2.03 -5.47 -1.00
N CYS A 30 -2.45 -4.44 -0.26
CA CYS A 30 -2.11 -3.05 -0.56
C CYS A 30 -0.58 -2.80 -0.54
N TYR A 31 0.13 -3.39 0.42
CA TYR A 31 1.58 -3.31 0.48
C TYR A 31 2.25 -3.99 -0.71
N LEU A 32 1.78 -5.18 -1.10
CA LEU A 32 2.29 -5.89 -2.27
C LEU A 32 2.04 -5.11 -3.57
N ASP A 33 0.88 -4.47 -3.72
CA ASP A 33 0.57 -3.62 -4.87
C ASP A 33 1.46 -2.37 -4.90
N ALA A 34 1.71 -1.72 -3.76
CA ALA A 34 2.64 -0.60 -3.67
C ALA A 34 4.06 -1.01 -4.10
N VAL A 35 4.57 -2.13 -3.59
CA VAL A 35 5.88 -2.68 -4.00
C VAL A 35 5.89 -3.01 -5.48
N LYS A 36 4.82 -3.63 -6.00
CA LYS A 36 4.73 -4.00 -7.41
C LYS A 36 4.69 -2.77 -8.31
N ASN A 37 3.90 -1.75 -7.98
CA ASN A 37 3.75 -0.56 -8.79
C ASN A 37 5.04 0.27 -8.85
N THR A 38 5.78 0.39 -7.73
CA THR A 38 7.11 1.03 -7.73
C THR A 38 8.17 0.18 -8.45
N SER A 39 8.08 -1.15 -8.38
CA SER A 39 8.97 -2.08 -9.10
C SER A 39 8.74 -2.08 -10.61
N ASP A 40 7.48 -2.11 -11.05
CA ASP A 40 7.10 -2.05 -12.47
C ASP A 40 7.61 -0.75 -13.11
N TYR A 41 7.59 0.36 -12.35
CA TYR A 41 8.18 1.64 -12.78
C TYR A 41 9.70 1.54 -13.07
N ARG A 42 10.45 0.72 -12.33
CA ARG A 42 11.89 0.52 -12.55
C ARG A 42 12.22 -0.19 -13.86
N GLN A 43 11.37 -1.10 -14.33
CA GLN A 43 11.67 -1.92 -15.51
C GLN A 43 11.81 -1.08 -16.78
N VAL A 44 11.32 0.16 -16.76
CA VAL A 44 11.55 1.12 -17.82
C VAL A 44 12.86 1.86 -17.51
N GLN A 45 13.90 1.73 -18.34
CA GLN A 45 15.18 2.42 -18.10
C GLN A 45 15.04 3.93 -18.40
N PRO A 46 15.38 4.84 -17.47
CA PRO A 46 15.37 6.26 -17.72
C PRO A 46 16.48 6.64 -18.69
N LYS A 47 16.17 7.52 -19.65
CA LYS A 47 17.17 8.05 -20.60
C LYS A 47 18.14 9.05 -19.97
N VAL A 48 17.84 9.57 -18.77
CA VAL A 48 18.44 10.81 -18.24
C VAL A 48 19.31 10.59 -16.98
N TYR A 49 19.16 9.47 -16.26
CA TYR A 49 19.93 9.18 -15.04
C TYR A 49 20.02 7.68 -14.75
N VAL A 50 20.95 7.29 -13.87
CA VAL A 50 21.11 5.89 -13.41
C VAL A 50 20.13 5.61 -12.26
N VAL A 51 19.35 4.55 -12.39
CA VAL A 51 18.42 4.11 -11.33
C VAL A 51 19.18 3.35 -10.26
N THR A 52 19.12 3.81 -9.01
CA THR A 52 19.78 3.18 -7.86
C THR A 52 18.89 2.14 -7.15
N GLY A 53 17.62 2.01 -7.55
CA GLY A 53 16.65 1.07 -6.98
C GLY A 53 15.96 1.56 -5.70
N GLN A 54 16.18 2.79 -5.23
CA GLN A 54 15.58 3.25 -3.97
C GLN A 54 14.04 3.42 -4.04
N LEU A 55 13.45 3.67 -5.21
CA LEU A 55 11.99 3.75 -5.37
C LEU A 55 11.29 2.39 -5.26
N GLU A 56 11.88 1.33 -5.84
CA GLU A 56 11.39 -0.05 -5.61
C GLU A 56 11.47 -0.44 -4.12
N ASN A 57 12.45 0.11 -3.42
CA ASN A 57 12.66 -0.15 -2.00
C ASN A 57 12.00 0.89 -1.07
N SER A 58 11.21 1.84 -1.59
CA SER A 58 10.60 2.91 -0.78
C SER A 58 9.28 2.51 -0.15
N ALA A 59 8.50 1.63 -0.77
CA ALA A 59 7.20 1.24 -0.22
C ALA A 59 7.35 0.66 1.21
N ARG A 60 6.55 1.18 2.12
CA ARG A 60 6.46 0.77 3.52
C ARG A 60 5.02 0.60 3.92
N SER A 61 4.84 -0.23 4.94
CA SER A 61 3.60 -0.35 5.71
C SER A 61 3.91 -0.14 7.18
N THR A 62 2.99 0.49 7.90
CA THR A 62 3.04 0.53 9.38
C THR A 62 2.67 -0.81 10.02
N GLY A 63 2.12 -1.73 9.23
CA GLY A 63 1.35 -2.88 9.71
C GLY A 63 0.00 -2.44 10.26
N VAL A 64 -0.87 -3.43 10.46
CA VAL A 64 -2.19 -3.22 11.08
C VAL A 64 -2.01 -2.95 12.57
N SER A 65 -2.63 -1.87 13.02
CA SER A 65 -2.68 -1.48 14.43
C SER A 65 -4.12 -1.13 14.82
N GLY A 66 -4.50 -1.44 16.06
CA GLY A 66 -5.85 -1.16 16.54
C GLY A 66 -6.35 -2.19 17.55
N GLY A 67 -7.65 -2.16 17.78
CA GLY A 67 -8.33 -3.08 18.69
C GLY A 67 -9.81 -2.74 18.83
N GLY A 68 -10.60 -3.77 19.13
CA GLY A 68 -12.05 -3.64 19.24
C GLY A 68 -12.68 -3.29 17.89
N ASN A 69 -13.27 -2.11 17.78
CA ASN A 69 -14.05 -1.69 16.61
C ASN A 69 -13.28 -0.83 15.61
N ARG A 70 -11.97 -0.65 15.78
CA ARG A 70 -11.16 0.16 14.85
C ARG A 70 -9.76 -0.42 14.68
N TYR A 71 -9.38 -0.55 13.41
CA TYR A 71 -8.03 -0.89 12.97
C TYR A 71 -7.60 0.08 11.88
N THR A 72 -6.31 0.32 11.78
CA THR A 72 -5.69 1.26 10.85
C THR A 72 -4.33 0.72 10.41
N PHE A 73 -3.96 0.99 9.16
CA PHE A 73 -2.61 0.85 8.64
C PHE A 73 -2.36 2.01 7.67
N ASP A 74 -1.11 2.41 7.51
CA ASP A 74 -0.69 3.35 6.47
C ASP A 74 0.28 2.66 5.52
N ILE A 75 0.09 2.88 4.22
CA ILE A 75 1.05 2.55 3.16
C ILE A 75 1.67 3.86 2.69
N TYR A 76 2.99 3.94 2.63
CA TYR A 76 3.70 5.16 2.25
C TYR A 76 5.04 4.86 1.56
N ASP A 77 5.53 5.83 0.79
CA ASP A 77 6.90 5.82 0.29
C ASP A 77 7.86 6.43 1.32
N ASP A 78 8.86 5.65 1.71
CA ASP A 78 9.98 6.11 2.52
C ASP A 78 10.86 7.08 1.72
N MET A 79 10.69 8.37 2.00
CA MET A 79 11.46 9.43 1.35
C MET A 79 12.80 9.71 2.03
N ALA A 80 13.15 8.99 3.11
CA ALA A 80 14.39 9.19 3.85
C ALA A 80 15.62 8.58 3.16
N PHE A 81 15.43 7.80 2.09
CA PHE A 81 16.53 7.40 1.24
C PHE A 81 17.22 8.63 0.65
N ASN A 82 18.52 8.79 0.90
CA ASN A 82 19.32 9.82 0.24
C ASN A 82 19.53 9.43 -1.23
N TYR A 83 18.70 9.96 -2.11
CA TYR A 83 18.92 10.05 -3.55
C TYR A 83 19.59 11.41 -3.77
N ASP A 84 20.90 11.41 -4.01
CA ASP A 84 21.62 12.60 -4.43
C ASP A 84 21.93 12.49 -5.93
N THR A 85 21.17 13.22 -6.75
CA THR A 85 21.48 13.37 -8.18
C THR A 85 22.45 14.53 -8.44
N GLY A 86 22.99 15.15 -7.38
CA GLY A 86 23.72 16.41 -7.41
C GLY A 86 22.85 17.64 -7.66
N THR A 87 21.58 17.47 -8.03
CA THR A 87 20.67 18.56 -8.41
C THR A 87 19.28 18.46 -7.78
N TRP A 88 18.73 17.26 -7.59
CA TRP A 88 17.37 17.03 -7.09
C TRP A 88 17.39 16.17 -5.83
N SER A 89 16.55 16.53 -4.85
CA SER A 89 16.29 15.72 -3.67
C SER A 89 15.39 14.51 -3.98
N THR A 90 15.42 13.47 -3.14
CA THR A 90 14.55 12.29 -3.27
C THR A 90 13.07 12.64 -3.46
N PRO A 91 12.46 13.54 -2.66
CA PRO A 91 11.08 13.93 -2.88
C PRO A 91 10.85 14.55 -4.26
N LYS A 92 11.83 15.32 -4.77
CA LYS A 92 11.71 15.91 -6.11
C LYS A 92 11.76 14.83 -7.19
N VAL A 93 12.66 13.85 -7.05
CA VAL A 93 12.77 12.72 -8.00
C VAL A 93 11.47 11.91 -8.03
N PHE A 94 10.90 11.57 -6.87
CA PHE A 94 9.68 10.77 -6.78
C PHE A 94 8.48 11.51 -7.36
N ASN A 95 8.33 12.81 -7.08
CA ASN A 95 7.25 13.60 -7.66
C ASN A 95 7.35 13.73 -9.19
N VAL A 96 8.56 13.88 -9.75
CA VAL A 96 8.73 13.94 -11.22
C VAL A 96 8.54 12.55 -11.85
N ALA A 97 8.93 11.48 -11.16
CA ALA A 97 8.64 10.11 -11.55
C ALA A 97 7.14 9.85 -11.63
N GLU A 98 6.40 10.22 -10.59
CA GLU A 98 4.94 10.06 -10.53
C GLU A 98 4.24 10.84 -11.65
N ALA A 99 4.72 12.04 -11.98
CA ALA A 99 4.23 12.83 -13.10
C ALA A 99 4.62 12.26 -14.50
N GLY A 100 5.41 11.18 -14.56
CA GLY A 100 5.91 10.60 -15.80
C GLY A 100 7.04 11.40 -16.48
N GLY A 101 7.63 12.37 -15.76
CA GLY A 101 8.65 13.27 -16.30
C GLY A 101 10.05 12.66 -16.37
N LEU A 102 10.28 11.56 -15.68
CA LEU A 102 11.53 10.78 -15.73
C LEU A 102 11.41 9.60 -16.69
N ILE A 103 10.29 8.88 -16.59
CA ILE A 103 9.97 7.72 -17.40
C ILE A 103 8.45 7.60 -17.54
N ASN A 104 7.98 7.20 -18.72
CA ASN A 104 6.56 7.10 -19.03
C ASN A 104 6.17 5.61 -19.12
N PRO A 105 5.09 5.16 -18.47
CA PRO A 105 4.15 5.93 -17.64
C PRO A 105 4.64 6.21 -16.22
N GLY A 106 4.26 7.38 -15.70
CA GLY A 106 4.23 7.64 -14.26
C GLY A 106 2.94 7.05 -13.64
N GLY A 107 2.45 7.64 -12.56
CA GLY A 107 1.18 7.25 -11.94
C GLY A 107 1.25 5.97 -11.11
N PHE A 108 2.43 5.58 -10.62
CA PHE A 108 2.59 4.37 -9.81
C PHE A 108 1.88 4.54 -8.46
N TRP A 109 1.89 5.74 -7.90
CA TRP A 109 1.22 6.03 -6.64
C TRP A 109 -0.29 6.16 -6.83
N ALA A 110 -0.74 6.92 -7.84
CA ALA A 110 -2.16 7.00 -8.19
C ALA A 110 -2.79 5.62 -8.43
N LYS A 111 -2.07 4.73 -9.14
CA LYS A 111 -2.50 3.34 -9.33
C LYS A 111 -2.56 2.56 -8.02
N THR A 112 -1.59 2.77 -7.13
CA THR A 112 -1.60 2.14 -5.79
C THR A 112 -2.83 2.58 -4.99
N GLU A 113 -3.22 3.86 -5.05
CA GLU A 113 -4.45 4.35 -4.39
C GLU A 113 -5.73 3.69 -4.96
N GLU A 114 -5.81 3.51 -6.28
CA GLU A 114 -6.92 2.79 -6.90
C GLU A 114 -6.96 1.31 -6.50
N ASP A 115 -5.80 0.65 -6.44
CA ASP A 115 -5.70 -0.76 -6.08
C ASP A 115 -6.02 -0.97 -4.58
N ILE A 116 -5.67 -0.01 -3.70
CA ILE A 116 -6.09 -0.02 -2.29
C ILE A 116 -7.62 -0.10 -2.16
N GLN A 117 -8.36 0.73 -2.91
CA GLN A 117 -9.82 0.72 -2.84
C GLN A 117 -10.40 -0.63 -3.31
N LYS A 118 -9.86 -1.20 -4.40
CA LYS A 118 -10.28 -2.51 -4.91
C LYS A 118 -10.02 -3.62 -3.89
N ASN A 119 -8.86 -3.59 -3.23
CA ASN A 119 -8.48 -4.57 -2.21
C ASN A 119 -9.42 -4.48 -1.00
N ILE A 120 -9.75 -3.27 -0.53
CA ILE A 120 -10.72 -3.07 0.55
C ILE A 120 -12.06 -3.70 0.17
N ASP A 121 -12.60 -3.34 -1.00
CA ASP A 121 -13.92 -3.81 -1.44
C ASP A 121 -13.96 -5.34 -1.58
N ALA A 122 -12.91 -5.93 -2.17
CA ALA A 122 -12.82 -7.37 -2.37
C ALA A 122 -12.68 -8.15 -1.05
N VAL A 123 -11.79 -7.69 -0.16
CA VAL A 123 -11.53 -8.38 1.12
C VAL A 123 -12.72 -8.26 2.05
N PHE A 124 -13.27 -7.06 2.24
CA PHE A 124 -14.46 -6.89 3.09
C PHE A 124 -15.68 -7.60 2.52
N GLY A 125 -15.83 -7.64 1.19
CA GLY A 125 -16.85 -8.45 0.53
C GLY A 125 -16.71 -9.95 0.83
N ALA A 126 -15.49 -10.48 0.89
CA ALA A 126 -15.25 -11.89 1.19
C ALA A 126 -15.47 -12.24 2.67
N HIS A 127 -15.09 -11.35 3.60
CA HIS A 127 -15.21 -11.58 5.04
C HIS A 127 -16.65 -11.37 5.57
N PHE A 128 -17.34 -10.34 5.07
CA PHE A 128 -18.62 -9.87 5.61
C PHE A 128 -19.81 -10.05 4.66
N GLY A 129 -19.57 -10.44 3.41
CA GLY A 129 -20.62 -10.79 2.45
C GLY A 129 -21.31 -12.12 2.73
#